data_AF-A0A183CRU9-F1
#
_entry.id   AF-A0A183CRU9-F1
#
_cell.length_a   1.000
_cell.length_b   1.000
_cell.length_c   1.000
_cell.angle_alpha   90.00
_cell.angle_beta   90.00
_cell.angle_gamma   90.00
#
_symmetry.space_group_name_H-M   'P 1'
#
loop_
_entity.id
_entity.type
_entity.pdbx_description
1 polymer ?
#
loop_
_entity_poly.entity_id
_entity_poly.type
_entity_poly.pdbx_seq_one_letter_code
_entity_poly.pdbx_strand_id
1 'polypeptide(L)' 'TANLTNALVCVSKAVLRSRSANWCSLMWTIEVEGLEQRGELQRIVASGFELAPPEIKLRPV' A
#
# COMPACT_ATOMS: atom_id res chain seq x y z
N THR A 1 25.68 -14.94 -5.30
CA THR A 1 25.17 -13.65 -4.77
C THR A 1 24.02 -13.11 -5.59
N ALA A 2 24.08 -13.07 -6.93
CA ALA A 2 23.01 -12.56 -7.79
C ALA A 2 21.61 -13.17 -7.53
N ASN A 3 21.51 -14.49 -7.34
CA ASN A 3 20.24 -15.15 -7.03
C ASN A 3 19.62 -14.67 -5.70
N LEU A 4 20.47 -14.42 -4.69
CA LEU A 4 20.01 -13.90 -3.39
C LEU A 4 19.51 -12.46 -3.53
N THR A 5 20.24 -11.62 -4.25
CA THR A 5 19.82 -10.24 -4.53
C THR A 5 18.47 -10.20 -5.26
N ASN A 6 18.29 -11.04 -6.29
CA ASN A 6 17.02 -11.13 -7.01
C ASN A 6 15.88 -11.62 -6.11
N ALA A 7 16.14 -12.64 -5.28
CA ALA A 7 15.15 -13.14 -4.33
C ALA A 7 14.72 -12.03 -3.34
N LEU A 8 15.66 -11.25 -2.82
CA LEU A 8 15.37 -10.13 -1.92
C LEU A 8 14.52 -9.05 -2.61
N VAL A 9 14.84 -8.69 -3.86
CA VAL A 9 14.03 -7.73 -4.63
C VAL A 9 12.60 -8.24 -4.82
N CYS A 10 12.42 -9.53 -5.14
CA CYS A 10 11.10 -10.13 -5.27
C CYS A 10 10.32 -10.10 -3.95
N VAL A 11 10.97 -10.45 -2.83
CA VAL A 11 10.36 -10.41 -1.50
C VAL A 11 9.96 -8.98 -1.14
N SER A 12 10.83 -7.99 -1.33
CA SER A 12 10.51 -6.59 -1.06
C SER A 12 9.32 -6.09 -1.87
N LYS A 13 9.24 -6.44 -3.16
CA LYS A 13 8.09 -6.10 -4.01
C LYS A 13 6.80 -6.77 -3.54
N ALA A 14 6.86 -8.05 -3.16
CA ALA A 14 5.69 -8.76 -2.64
C ALA A 14 5.18 -8.15 -1.32
N VAL A 15 6.10 -7.81 -0.41
CA VAL A 15 5.78 -7.14 0.86
C VAL A 15 5.12 -5.78 0.62
N LEU A 16 5.67 -4.98 -0.30
CA LEU A 16 5.09 -3.69 -0.67
C LEU A 16 3.65 -3.84 -1.16
N ARG A 17 3.43 -4.71 -2.16
CA ARG A 17 2.10 -4.98 -2.71
C ARG A 17 1.12 -5.45 -1.65
N SER A 18 1.56 -6.34 -0.75
CA SER A 18 0.73 -6.81 0.36
C SER A 18 0.33 -5.68 1.32
N ARG A 19 1.25 -4.77 1.64
CA ARG A 19 0.97 -3.62 2.51
C ARG A 19 0.00 -2.65 1.85
N SER A 20 0.21 -2.34 0.57
CA SER A 20 -0.65 -1.43 -0.19
C SER A 20 -2.06 -2.00 -0.34
N ALA A 21 -2.19 -3.29 -0.63
CA ALA A 21 -3.49 -3.97 -0.70
C ALA A 21 -4.22 -3.95 0.66
N ASN A 22 -3.51 -4.25 1.76
CA ASN A 22 -4.08 -4.20 3.09
C ASN A 22 -4.59 -2.79 3.46
N TRP A 23 -3.82 -1.76 3.13
CA TRP A 23 -4.24 -0.37 3.35
C TRP A 23 -5.48 -0.02 2.54
N CYS A 24 -5.56 -0.40 1.26
CA CYS A 24 -6.76 -0.18 0.45
C CYS A 24 -7.99 -0.88 1.05
N SER A 25 -7.84 -2.13 1.51
CA SER A 25 -8.90 -2.87 2.20
C SER A 25 -9.39 -2.15 3.45
N LEU A 26 -8.47 -1.64 4.27
CA LEU A 26 -8.81 -0.85 5.45
C LEU A 26 -9.61 0.39 5.07
N MET A 27 -9.10 1.16 4.10
CA MET A 27 -9.74 2.38 3.61
C MET A 27 -11.15 2.14 3.06
N TRP A 28 -11.36 1.05 2.32
CA TRP A 28 -12.70 0.65 1.87
C TRP A 28 -13.63 0.29 3.03
N THR A 29 -13.09 -0.31 4.10
CA THR A 29 -13.88 -0.75 5.26
C THR A 29 -14.33 0.43 6.13
N ILE A 30 -13.46 1.42 6.32
CA ILE A 30 -13.77 2.58 7.18
C ILE A 30 -14.49 3.71 6.44
N GLU A 31 -14.94 3.46 5.20
CA GLU A 31 -15.58 4.41 4.29
C GLU A 31 -14.84 5.75 4.20
N VAL A 32 -13.77 5.80 3.40
CA VAL A 32 -12.94 7.00 3.19
C VAL A 32 -13.76 8.31 3.08
N GLU A 33 -13.66 9.16 4.09
CA GLU A 33 -14.39 10.42 4.19
C GLU A 33 -13.72 11.57 3.39
N GLY A 34 -12.42 11.48 3.07
CA GLY A 34 -11.67 12.54 2.38
C GLY A 34 -11.39 12.30 0.89
N LEU A 35 -11.48 13.37 0.08
CA LEU A 35 -11.12 13.36 -1.35
C LEU A 35 -9.66 12.95 -1.60
N GLU A 36 -8.74 13.35 -0.72
CA GLU A 36 -7.31 13.04 -0.85
C GLU A 36 -7.03 11.53 -0.74
N GLN A 37 -7.59 10.89 0.29
CA GLN A 37 -7.43 9.46 0.55
C GLN A 37 -8.08 8.61 -0.56
N ARG A 38 -9.19 9.08 -1.15
CA ARG A 38 -9.80 8.45 -2.33
C ARG A 38 -8.88 8.53 -3.55
N GLY A 39 -8.26 9.68 -3.78
CA GLY A 39 -7.27 9.86 -4.85
C GLY A 39 -6.02 8.99 -4.65
N GLU A 40 -5.53 8.87 -3.41
CA GLU A 40 -4.44 7.95 -3.05
C GLU A 40 -4.80 6.49 -3.32
N LEU A 41 -5.99 6.07 -2.90
CA LEU A 41 -6.48 4.71 -3.14
C LEU A 41 -6.54 4.40 -4.64
N GLN A 42 -7.10 5.30 -5.45
CA GLN A 42 -7.14 5.13 -6.90
C GLN A 42 -5.75 5.02 -7.53
N ARG A 43 -4.80 5.85 -7.10
CA ARG A 43 -3.41 5.78 -7.58
C ARG A 43 -2.75 4.45 -7.25
N ILE A 44 -2.92 3.96 -6.01
CA ILE A 44 -2.36 2.68 -5.58
C ILE A 44 -2.94 1.53 -6.39
N VAL A 45 -4.27 1.49 -6.56
CA VAL A 45 -4.95 0.47 -7.36
C VAL A 45 -4.50 0.52 -8.83
N ALA A 46 -4.43 1.70 -9.44
CA ALA A 46 -3.98 1.87 -10.82
C ALA A 46 -2.51 1.44 -11.03
N SER A 47 -1.67 1.56 -9.99
CA SER A 47 -0.28 1.10 -10.01
C SER A 47 -0.09 -0.42 -9.81
N GLY A 48 -1.17 -1.18 -9.64
CA GLY A 48 -1.07 -2.61 -9.30
C GLY A 48 -0.43 -2.85 -7.92
N PHE A 49 -0.70 -1.95 -6.96
CA PHE A 49 -0.18 -2.01 -5.58
C PHE A 49 1.34 -1.82 -5.47
N GLU A 50 1.99 -1.27 -6.49
CA GLU A 50 3.44 -1.00 -6.45
C GLU A 50 3.79 0.32 -5.75
N LEU A 51 2.81 1.17 -5.48
CA LEU A 51 3.00 2.37 -4.67
C LEU A 51 2.83 2.06 -3.19
N ALA A 52 3.75 2.58 -2.37
CA ALA A 52 3.64 2.48 -0.93
C ALA A 52 2.39 3.23 -0.44
N PRO A 53 1.59 2.62 0.47
CA PRO A 53 0.46 3.32 1.02
C PRO A 53 0.94 4.44 1.97
N PRO A 54 0.12 5.49 2.17
CA PRO A 54 0.36 6.50 3.17
C PRO A 54 0.53 5.92 4.57
N GLU A 55 1.25 6.62 5.43
CA GLU A 55 1.33 6.26 6.84
C GLU A 55 -0.04 6.39 7.51
N ILE A 56 -0.43 5.35 8.25
CA ILE A 56 -1.61 5.40 9.10
C ILE A 56 -1.24 6.20 10.34
N LYS A 57 -1.64 7.47 10.39
CA LYS A 57 -1.51 8.29 11.59
C LYS A 57 -2.52 7.81 12.63
N LEU A 58 -2.05 7.50 13.83
CA LEU A 58 -2.93 7.26 14.97
C LEU A 58 -3.67 8.56 15.27
N ARG A 59 -5.00 8.49 15.42
CA ARG A 59 -5.73 9.62 15.97
C ARG A 59 -5.31 9.80 17.44
N PRO A 60 -5.11 11.03 17.92
CA PRO A 60 -4.96 11.28 19.35
C PRO A 60 -6.17 10.67 20.08
N VAL A 61 -5.89 10.02 21.21
CA VAL A 61 -6.92 9.44 22.10
C VAL A 61 -7.60 10.56 22.87
#